data_AF-A0A1L8N0E2-F1
#
_entry.id   AF-A0A1L8N0E2-F1
#
_cell.length_a   1.000
_cell.length_b   1.000
_cell.length_c   1.000
_cell.angle_alpha   90.00
_cell.angle_beta   90.00
_cell.angle_gamma   90.00
#
_symmetry.space_group_name_H-M   'P 1'
#
loop_
_entity.id
_entity.type
_entity.pdbx_description
1 polymer ?
#
loop_
_entity_poly.entity_id
_entity_poly.type
_entity_poly.pdbx_seq_one_letter_code
_entity_poly.pdbx_strand_id
1 'polypeptide(L)' 'MVALIVGVILVVFTVIAALPSVLGWGPQIVLFIQGCLPVLTALCGVLAIFIGIADLKDKREAKKEEADVAKAVEAEDKTN' A
#
# COMPACT_ATOMS: atom_id res chain seq x y z
N MET A 1 30.06 -11.79 1.53
CA MET A 1 30.73 -11.30 0.31
C MET A 1 30.09 -11.87 -0.96
N VAL A 2 29.92 -13.19 -1.08
CA VAL A 2 29.39 -13.85 -2.28
C VAL A 2 28.01 -13.32 -2.73
N ALA A 3 27.04 -13.18 -1.82
CA ALA A 3 25.71 -12.68 -2.17
C ALA A 3 25.71 -11.25 -2.74
N LEU A 4 26.60 -10.39 -2.22
CA LEU A 4 26.73 -9.01 -2.67
C LEU A 4 27.34 -8.95 -4.08
N ILE A 5 28.35 -9.79 -4.34
CA ILE A 5 28.98 -9.93 -5.66
C ILE A 5 27.97 -10.46 -6.70
N VAL A 6 27.22 -11.52 -6.35
CA VAL A 6 26.19 -12.08 -7.22
C VAL A 6 25.10 -11.05 -7.52
N GLY A 7 24.65 -10.31 -6.50
CA GLY A 7 23.68 -9.23 -6.67
C GLY A 7 24.16 -8.15 -7.64
N VAL A 8 25.40 -7.69 -7.50
CA VAL A 8 25.98 -6.68 -8.39
C VAL A 8 26.08 -7.20 -9.84
N ILE A 9 26.51 -8.45 -10.05
CA ILE A 9 26.60 -9.05 -11.39
C ILE A 9 25.21 -9.10 -12.05
N LEU A 10 24.18 -9.50 -11.30
CA LEU A 10 22.81 -9.57 -11.82
C LEU A 10 22.28 -8.19 -12.21
N VAL A 11 22.53 -7.16 -11.40
CA VAL A 11 22.13 -5.78 -11.72
C VAL A 11 22.82 -5.28 -12.99
N VAL A 12 24.13 -5.51 -13.12
CA VAL A 12 24.88 -5.13 -14.34
C VAL A 12 24.34 -5.86 -15.56
N PHE A 13 24.02 -7.15 -15.43
CA PHE A 13 23.39 -7.92 -16.51
C PHE A 13 22.02 -7.34 -16.89
N THR A 14 21.18 -6.95 -15.93
CA THR A 14 19.88 -6.32 -16.21
C THR A 14 20.05 -5.03 -17.01
N VAL A 15 21.03 -4.20 -16.68
CA VAL A 15 21.32 -2.97 -17.43
C VAL A 15 21.77 -3.30 -18.86
N ILE A 16 22.70 -4.24 -19.04
CA ILE A 16 23.15 -4.67 -20.37
C ILE A 16 22.00 -5.27 -21.19
N ALA A 17 21.13 -6.07 -20.57
CA ALA A 17 19.98 -6.68 -21.22
C ALA A 17 18.94 -5.64 -21.67
N ALA A 18 18.81 -4.54 -20.94
CA ALA A 18 17.93 -3.44 -21.28
C ALA A 18 18.44 -2.56 -22.44
N LEU A 19 19.75 -2.59 -22.75
CA LEU A 19 20.32 -1.78 -23.82
C LEU A 19 19.89 -2.29 -25.21
N PRO A 20 19.44 -1.38 -26.12
CA PRO A 20 18.95 -1.74 -27.45
C PRO A 20 20.05 -2.28 -28.38
N SER A 21 21.33 -1.99 -28.09
CA SER A 21 22.49 -2.41 -28.89
C SER A 21 22.99 -3.82 -28.57
N VAL A 22 22.55 -4.45 -27.47
CA VAL A 22 23.06 -5.76 -27.03
C VAL A 22 21.97 -6.83 -27.14
N LEU A 23 21.01 -6.84 -26.20
CA LEU A 23 19.91 -7.80 -26.17
C LEU A 23 18.56 -7.14 -26.49
N GLY A 24 18.43 -5.83 -26.25
CA GLY A 24 17.22 -5.07 -26.59
C GLY A 24 15.96 -5.53 -25.85
N TRP A 25 16.11 -6.15 -24.67
CA TRP A 25 14.98 -6.64 -23.87
C TRP A 25 14.28 -5.56 -23.05
N GLY A 26 14.71 -4.29 -23.18
CA GLY A 26 14.08 -3.16 -22.52
C GLY A 26 12.55 -3.15 -22.62
N PRO A 27 11.95 -3.27 -23.83
CA PRO A 27 10.50 -3.31 -24.01
C PRO A 27 9.83 -4.50 -23.29
N GLN A 28 10.44 -5.68 -23.32
CA GLN A 28 9.92 -6.90 -22.69
C GLN A 28 9.98 -6.80 -21.16
N ILE A 29 11.04 -6.20 -20.61
CA ILE A 29 11.17 -5.93 -19.17
C ILE A 29 10.08 -4.95 -18.72
N VAL A 30 9.88 -3.87 -19.47
CA VAL A 30 8.82 -2.89 -19.18
C VAL A 30 7.44 -3.52 -19.27
N LEU A 31 7.18 -4.35 -20.29
CA LEU A 31 5.92 -5.07 -20.45
C LEU A 31 5.65 -6.01 -19.27
N PHE A 32 6.68 -6.71 -18.79
CA PHE A 32 6.58 -7.57 -17.62
C PHE A 32 6.24 -6.78 -16.35
N ILE A 33 6.92 -5.66 -16.10
CA ILE A 33 6.64 -4.79 -14.95
C ILE A 33 5.20 -4.23 -15.05
N GLN A 34 4.79 -3.79 -16.23
CA GLN A 34 3.42 -3.33 -16.50
C GLN A 34 2.38 -4.44 -16.32
N GLY A 35 2.72 -5.70 -16.58
CA GLY A 35 1.83 -6.84 -16.30
C GLY A 35 1.75 -7.19 -14.81
N CYS A 36 2.84 -7.00 -14.07
CA CYS A 36 2.87 -7.24 -12.62
C CYS A 36 2.17 -6.12 -11.82
N LEU A 37 2.21 -4.87 -12.30
CA LEU A 37 1.67 -3.72 -11.59
C LEU A 37 0.16 -3.85 -11.26
N PRO A 38 -0.72 -4.25 -12.19
CA PRO A 38 -2.15 -4.42 -11.93
C PRO A 38 -2.44 -5.49 -10.89
N VAL A 39 -1.67 -6.59 -10.90
CA VAL A 39 -1.84 -7.68 -9.92
C VAL A 39 -1.49 -7.20 -8.51
N LEU A 40 -0.35 -6.53 -8.35
CA LEU A 40 0.05 -5.95 -7.06
C LEU A 40 -0.92 -4.86 -6.60
N THR A 41 -1.37 -4.00 -7.52
CA THR A 41 -2.32 -2.93 -7.23
C THR A 41 -3.68 -3.49 -6.80
N ALA A 42 -4.17 -4.55 -7.45
CA ALA A 42 -5.41 -5.21 -7.06
C ALA A 42 -5.29 -5.85 -5.67
N LEU A 43 -4.18 -6.55 -5.38
CA LEU A 43 -3.95 -7.16 -4.07
C LEU A 43 -3.87 -6.09 -2.97
N CYS A 44 -3.06 -5.05 -3.15
CA CYS A 44 -2.96 -3.95 -2.21
C CYS A 44 -4.27 -3.19 -2.07
N GLY A 45 -5.00 -2.98 -3.17
CA GLY A 45 -6.28 -2.26 -3.18
C GLY A 45 -7.37 -2.99 -2.40
N VAL A 46 -7.48 -4.32 -2.58
CA VAL A 46 -8.42 -5.13 -1.80
C VAL A 46 -8.09 -5.07 -0.31
N LEU A 47 -6.81 -5.21 0.06
CA LEU A 47 -6.38 -5.07 1.46
C LEU A 47 -6.69 -3.67 2.02
N ALA A 48 -6.45 -2.62 1.24
CA ALA A 48 -6.74 -1.24 1.64
C ALA A 48 -8.24 -0.98 1.86
N ILE A 49 -9.11 -1.57 1.04
CA ILE A 49 -10.57 -1.48 1.23
C ILE A 49 -10.97 -2.09 2.56
N PHE A 50 -10.46 -3.29 2.90
CA PHE A 50 -10.78 -3.94 4.17
C PHE A 50 -10.31 -3.12 5.37
N ILE A 51 -9.08 -2.60 5.33
CA ILE A 51 -8.53 -1.75 6.39
C ILE A 51 -9.33 -0.44 6.50
N GLY A 52 -9.64 0.20 5.38
CA GLY A 52 -10.38 1.46 5.36
C GLY A 52 -11.81 1.34 5.89
N ILE A 53 -12.50 0.23 5.63
CA ILE A 53 -13.85 -0.03 6.17
C ILE A 53 -13.79 -0.22 7.69
N ALA A 54 -12.79 -0.95 8.20
CA ALA A 54 -12.58 -1.12 9.64
C ALA A 54 -12.27 0.22 10.33
N ASP A 55 -11.27 0.97 9.83
CA ASP A 55 -10.88 2.27 10.37
C ASP A 55 -12.03 3.29 10.34
N LEU A 56 -12.87 3.29 9.30
CA LEU A 56 -14.02 4.18 9.20
C LEU A 56 -15.13 3.82 10.20
N LYS A 57 -15.36 2.53 10.44
CA LYS A 57 -16.35 2.07 11.43
C LYS A 57 -15.90 2.43 12.84
N ASP A 58 -14.65 2.14 13.18
CA ASP A 58 -14.08 2.46 14.50
C ASP A 58 -14.13 3.98 14.78
N LYS A 59 -13.80 4.82 13.79
CA LYS A 59 -13.90 6.28 13.93
C LYS A 59 -15.32 6.80 14.08
N ARG A 60 -16.31 6.15 13.46
CA ARG A 60 -17.73 6.54 13.59
C ARG A 60 -18.28 6.16 14.97
N GLU A 61 -17.89 5.01 15.49
CA GLU A 61 -18.32 4.54 16.81
C GLU A 61 -17.72 5.41 17.92
N ALA A 62 -16.41 5.69 17.86
CA ALA A 62 -15.74 6.59 18.81
C ALA A 62 -16.38 7.98 18.86
N LYS A 63 -16.68 8.58 17.70
CA LYS A 63 -17.36 9.89 17.64
C LYS A 63 -18.76 9.86 18.23
N LYS A 64 -19.45 8.72 18.18
CA LYS A 64 -20.79 8.58 18.77
C LYS A 64 -20.70 8.47 20.29
N GLU A 65 -19.78 7.66 20.80
CA GLU A 65 -19.55 7.54 22.25
C GLU A 65 -19.12 8.88 22.87
N GLU A 66 -18.22 9.63 22.23
CA GLU A 66 -17.83 10.97 22.68
C GLU A 66 -19.03 11.94 22.73
N ALA A 67 -19.95 11.85 21.75
CA ALA A 67 -21.15 12.68 21.71
C ALA A 67 -22.21 12.27 22.74
N ASP A 68 -22.37 10.97 23.01
CA ASP A 68 -23.28 10.47 24.04
C ASP A 68 -22.79 10.81 25.45
N VAL A 69 -21.47 10.71 25.72
CA VAL A 69 -20.88 11.15 26.98
C VAL A 69 -21.02 12.66 27.17
N ALA A 70 -20.76 13.46 26.14
CA ALA A 70 -20.93 14.92 26.22
C ALA A 70 -22.38 15.33 26.53
N LYS A 71 -23.36 14.64 25.94
CA LYS A 71 -24.79 14.88 26.22
C LYS A 71 -25.21 14.43 27.62
N ALA A 72 -24.64 13.33 28.13
CA ALA A 72 -24.92 12.87 29.48
C ALA A 72 -24.39 13.86 30.53
N VAL A 73 -23.19 14.40 30.32
CA VAL A 73 -22.60 15.43 31.21
C VAL A 73 -23.39 16.74 31.16
N GLU A 74 -23.83 17.20 29.98
CA GLU A 74 -24.69 18.39 29.87
C GLU A 74 -26.10 18.19 30.46
N ALA A 75 -26.59 16.95 30.51
CA ALA A 75 -27.88 16.64 31.12
C ALA A 75 -27.78 16.62 32.65
N GLU A 76 -26.70 16.10 33.24
CA GLU A 76 -26.49 16.14 34.69
C GLU A 76 -26.21 17.56 35.21
N ASP A 77 -25.47 18.39 34.47
CA ASP A 77 -25.17 19.78 34.86
C ASP A 77 -26.42 20.69 34.86
N LYS A 78 -27.42 20.40 34.03
CA LYS A 78 -28.69 21.17 33.99
C LYS A 78 -29.73 20.74 35.03
N THR A 79 -29.46 19.68 35.78
CA THR A 79 -30.38 19.11 36.78
C THR A 79 -29.95 19.38 38.23
N ASN A 80 -28.82 20.07 38.43
CA ASN A 80 -28.31 20.54 39.72
C ASN A 80 -28.40 22.08 39.83
#